data_AF-A0A7W1T349-F1
#
_entry.id   AF-A0A7W1T349-F1
#
_cell.length_a   1.000
_cell.length_b   1.000
_cell.length_c   1.000
_cell.angle_alpha   90.00
_cell.angle_beta   90.00
_cell.angle_gamma   90.00
#
_symmetry.space_group_name_H-M   'P 1'
#
loop_
_entity.id
_entity.type
_entity.pdbx_description
1 polymer ?
#
loop_
_entity_poly.entity_id
_entity_poly.type
_entity_poly.pdbx_seq_one_letter_code
_entity_poly.pdbx_strand_id
1 'polypeptide(L)'
;MRRKHQPGWIQETPGGIWRAHWFAYVLHPGTGIAVRHHRSRVLGDKRSMRKFEAEAELARLMAAVNAKTGLQRDDRVSLRWFVEHRW
;
A
#
# COMPACT_ATOMS: atom_id res chain seq x y z
N MET A 1 1.89 17.55 10.33
CA MET A 1 0.73 16.93 9.64
C MET A 1 1.03 15.44 9.42
N ARG A 2 0.49 14.52 10.24
CA ARG A 2 0.66 13.06 9.99
C ARG A 2 -0.16 12.71 8.74
N ARG A 3 0.48 12.17 7.70
CA ARG A 3 -0.26 11.65 6.53
C ARG A 3 -1.27 10.62 7.03
N LYS A 4 -2.57 10.94 6.92
CA LYS A 4 -3.70 10.14 7.42
C LYS A 4 -3.72 8.71 6.89
N HIS A 5 -3.03 8.46 5.79
CA HIS A 5 -2.82 7.15 5.19
C HIS A 5 -1.32 7.04 4.88
N GLN A 6 -0.52 6.50 5.79
CA GLN A 6 0.80 5.98 5.41
C GLN A 6 0.57 4.56 4.90
N PRO A 7 0.65 4.32 3.59
CA PRO A 7 0.30 3.02 3.05
C PRO A 7 1.49 2.03 3.22
N GLY A 8 2.67 2.55 3.55
CA GLY A 8 3.86 1.81 3.97
C GLY A 8 4.86 2.70 4.72
N TRP A 9 5.90 2.08 5.26
CA TRP A 9 7.02 2.77 5.93
C TRP A 9 8.35 2.10 5.60
N ILE A 10 9.44 2.87 5.77
CA ILE A 10 10.80 2.35 5.72
C ILE A 10 11.29 2.09 7.15
N GLN A 11 11.85 0.92 7.38
CA GLN A 11 12.53 0.52 8.59
C GLN A 11 14.05 0.45 8.32
N GLU A 12 14.84 1.05 9.19
CA GLU A 12 16.28 0.79 9.27
C GLU A 12 16.48 -0.46 10.13
N THR A 13 17.17 -1.47 9.59
CA THR A 13 17.56 -2.63 10.39
C THR A 13 18.87 -2.36 11.13
N PRO A 14 19.18 -3.09 12.22
CA PRO A 14 20.44 -2.94 12.94
C PRO A 14 21.69 -3.11 12.07
N GLY A 15 21.58 -3.84 10.96
CA GLY A 15 22.65 -4.04 9.98
C GLY A 15 22.83 -2.89 8.99
N GLY A 16 22.14 -1.75 9.17
CA GLY A 16 22.22 -0.62 8.26
C GLY A 16 21.50 -0.86 6.93
N ILE A 17 20.51 -1.76 6.88
CA ILE A 17 19.76 -2.06 5.67
C ILE A 17 18.42 -1.35 5.71
N TRP A 18 18.04 -0.72 4.60
CA TRP A 18 16.69 -0.21 4.38
C TRP A 18 15.74 -1.34 4.02
N ARG A 19 14.70 -1.51 4.84
CA ARG A 19 13.60 -2.45 4.58
C ARG A 19 12.30 -1.66 4.42
N ALA A 20 11.66 -1.84 3.28
CA ALA A 20 10.32 -1.33 3.02
C ALA A 20 9.26 -2.27 3.58
N HIS A 21 8.20 -1.69 4.15
CA HIS A 21 7.02 -2.37 4.65
C HIS A 21 5.78 -1.71 4.05
N TRP A 22 4.83 -2.50 3.54
CA TRP A 22 3.57 -1.99 3.04
C TRP A 22 2.48 -3.04 3.14
N PHE A 23 1.22 -2.61 3.04
CA PHE A 23 0.08 -3.51 2.92
C PHE A 23 -0.36 -3.62 1.46
N ALA A 24 -0.60 -4.85 1.01
CA ALA A 24 -1.20 -5.14 -0.28
C ALA A 24 -2.54 -5.83 -0.06
N TYR A 25 -3.57 -5.40 -0.78
CA TYR A 25 -4.86 -6.10 -0.81
C TYR A 25 -4.81 -7.12 -1.92
N VAL A 26 -5.00 -8.39 -1.58
CA VAL A 26 -5.05 -9.49 -2.56
C VAL A 26 -6.49 -9.97 -2.63
N LEU A 27 -7.07 -9.93 -3.84
CA LEU A 27 -8.41 -10.46 -4.06
C LEU A 27 -8.34 -11.99 -4.07
N HIS A 28 -9.10 -12.65 -3.20
CA HIS A 28 -9.21 -14.11 -3.28
C HIS A 28 -10.02 -14.50 -4.53
N PRO A 29 -9.47 -15.37 -5.41
CA PRO A 29 -10.10 -15.69 -6.68
C PRO A 29 -11.42 -16.47 -6.56
N GLY A 30 -11.71 -17.04 -5.38
CA GLY A 30 -12.95 -17.80 -5.14
C GLY A 30 -14.06 -17.04 -4.39
N THR A 31 -13.73 -16.04 -3.58
CA THR A 31 -14.70 -15.36 -2.70
C THR A 31 -14.90 -13.88 -3.04
N GLY A 32 -14.01 -13.29 -3.85
CA GLY A 32 -14.04 -11.85 -4.14
C GLY A 32 -13.67 -10.96 -2.95
N ILE A 33 -13.32 -11.54 -1.80
CA ILE A 33 -12.94 -10.78 -0.60
C ILE A 33 -11.49 -10.33 -0.73
N ALA A 34 -11.25 -9.03 -0.57
CA ALA A 34 -9.92 -8.45 -0.54
C ALA A 34 -9.29 -8.65 0.85
N VAL A 35 -8.27 -9.48 0.95
CA VAL A 35 -7.53 -9.69 2.21
C VAL A 35 -6.29 -8.81 2.23
N ARG A 36 -6.07 -8.14 3.38
CA ARG A 36 -4.90 -7.29 3.59
C ARG A 36 -3.69 -8.12 4.00
N HIS A 37 -2.67 -8.17 3.14
CA HIS A 37 -1.40 -8.82 3.43
C HIS A 37 -0.30 -7.80 3.72
N HIS A 38 0.42 -8.00 4.82
CA HIS A 38 1.66 -7.28 5.07
C HIS A 38 2.76 -7.84 4.16
N ARG A 39 3.46 -6.96 3.46
CA ARG A 39 4.61 -7.28 2.60
C ARG A 39 5.80 -6.46 3.07
N SER A 40 6.98 -7.06 2.94
CA SER A 40 8.23 -6.36 3.17
C SER A 40 9.23 -6.69 2.07
N ARG A 41 10.16 -5.77 1.81
CA ARG A 41 11.24 -5.94 0.83
C ARG A 41 12.47 -5.20 1.29
N VAL A 42 13.63 -5.82 1.11
CA VAL A 42 14.93 -5.15 1.30
C VAL A 42 15.19 -4.27 0.08
N LEU A 43 15.47 -2.98 0.32
CA LEU A 43 15.74 -2.00 -0.73
C LEU A 43 17.24 -1.83 -0.99
N GLY A 44 18.07 -1.92 0.06
CA GLY A 44 19.51 -1.78 -0.06
C GLY A 44 20.17 -1.37 1.26
N ASP A 45 21.48 -1.20 1.23
CA ASP A 45 22.27 -0.71 2.37
C ASP A 45 22.18 0.82 2.47
N LYS A 46 22.16 1.34 3.69
CA LYS A 46 22.17 2.77 4.02
C LYS A 46 23.41 3.49 3.51
N ARG A 47 24.54 2.79 3.36
CA ARG A 47 25.77 3.34 2.76
C ARG A 47 25.60 3.62 1.27
N SER A 48 24.83 2.79 0.57
CA SER A 48 24.58 2.92 -0.86
C SER A 48 23.34 3.73 -1.23
N MET A 49 22.38 3.83 -0.31
CA MET A 49 21.06 4.42 -0.58
C MET A 49 20.66 5.35 0.56
N ARG A 50 20.29 6.58 0.23
CA ARG A 50 19.77 7.55 1.18
C ARG A 50 18.31 7.25 1.50
N LYS A 51 17.85 7.70 2.68
CA LYS A 51 16.47 7.48 3.14
C LYS A 51 15.41 7.95 2.13
N PHE A 52 15.60 9.10 1.49
CA PHE A 52 14.63 9.63 0.52
C PHE A 52 14.55 8.76 -0.75
N GLU A 53 15.65 8.13 -1.16
CA GLU A 53 15.68 7.20 -2.30
C GLU A 53 14.95 5.91 -1.95
N ALA A 54 15.14 5.41 -0.72
CA ALA A 54 14.37 4.29 -0.20
C ALA A 54 12.86 4.59 -0.14
N GLU A 55 12.47 5.80 0.28
CA GLU A 55 11.08 6.24 0.26
C GLU A 55 10.51 6.37 -1.16
N ALA A 56 11.30 6.86 -2.11
CA ALA A 56 10.92 6.92 -3.52
C ALA A 56 10.71 5.51 -4.11
N GLU A 57 11.56 4.55 -3.76
CA GLU A 57 11.37 3.16 -4.21
C GLU A 57 10.16 2.49 -3.56
N LEU A 58 9.92 2.74 -2.27
CA LEU A 58 8.66 2.32 -1.65
C LEU A 58 7.47 2.89 -2.44
N ALA A 59 7.47 4.17 -2.80
CA ALA A 59 6.39 4.76 -3.58
C ALA A 59 6.19 4.05 -4.95
N ARG A 60 7.26 3.67 -5.64
CA ARG A 60 7.19 2.90 -6.89
C ARG A 60 6.61 1.50 -6.69
N LEU A 61 7.06 0.76 -5.68
CA LEU A 61 6.53 -0.56 -5.34
C LEU A 61 5.03 -0.48 -5.08
N MET A 62 4.60 0.54 -4.34
CA MET A 62 3.20 0.75 -4.00
C MET A 62 2.36 1.18 -5.20
N ALA A 63 2.90 2.02 -6.09
CA ALA A 63 2.22 2.37 -7.34
C ALA A 63 1.96 1.13 -8.21
N ALA A 64 2.94 0.23 -8.33
CA ALA A 64 2.77 -1.02 -9.07
C ALA A 64 1.74 -1.96 -8.42
N VAL A 65 1.72 -2.03 -7.08
CA VAL A 65 0.70 -2.80 -6.35
C VAL A 65 -0.68 -2.20 -6.56
N ASN A 66 -0.85 -0.89 -6.40
CA ASN A 66 -2.14 -0.22 -6.59
C ASN A 66 -2.64 -0.27 -8.04
N ALA A 67 -1.73 -0.29 -9.03
CA ALA A 67 -2.12 -0.45 -10.44
C ALA A 67 -2.61 -1.87 -10.76
N LYS A 68 -2.02 -2.90 -10.14
CA LYS A 68 -2.46 -4.30 -10.29
C LYS A 68 -3.69 -4.63 -9.45
N THR A 69 -3.79 -4.01 -8.29
CA THR A 69 -4.98 -4.04 -7.47
C THR A 69 -5.94 -3.03 -8.07
N GLY A 70 -6.56 -3.39 -9.20
CA GLY A 70 -7.76 -2.74 -9.68
C GLY A 70 -8.89 -2.96 -8.67
N LEU A 71 -8.72 -2.47 -7.43
CA LEU A 71 -9.82 -1.97 -6.63
C LEU A 71 -10.41 -0.87 -7.53
N GLN A 72 -11.30 -1.27 -8.42
CA GLN A 72 -12.47 -0.46 -8.68
C GLN A 72 -12.86 0.06 -7.30
N ARG A 73 -12.81 1.38 -7.14
CA ARG A 73 -13.64 1.99 -6.10
C ARG A 73 -14.99 1.32 -6.28
N ASP A 74 -15.48 0.69 -5.23
CA ASP A 74 -16.79 0.07 -5.29
C ASP A 74 -17.80 1.23 -5.38
N ASP A 75 -18.01 1.71 -6.61
CA ASP A 75 -18.90 2.81 -6.95
C ASP A 75 -20.37 2.36 -6.87
N ARG A 76 -20.62 1.08 -6.51
CA ARG A 76 -21.96 0.50 -6.39
C ARG A 76 -22.81 1.18 -5.31
N VAL A 77 -22.18 1.89 -4.36
CA VAL A 77 -22.88 2.76 -3.42
C VAL A 77 -22.34 4.17 -3.58
N SER A 78 -22.78 4.84 -4.64
CA SER A 78 -22.63 6.29 -4.71
C SER A 78 -23.36 6.94 -3.52
N LEU A 79 -22.86 8.06 -3.02
CA LEU A 79 -23.55 8.84 -1.98
C LEU A 79 -25.00 9.14 -2.38
N ARG A 80 -25.23 9.31 -3.70
CA ARG A 80 -26.56 9.49 -4.28
C ARG A 80 -27.47 8.29 -4.04
N TRP A 81 -27.01 7.07 -4.33
CA TRP A 81 -27.77 5.84 -4.10
C TRP A 81 -28.15 5.67 -2.63
N PHE A 82 -27.22 5.93 -1.71
CA PHE A 82 -27.47 5.85 -0.26
C PHE A 82 -28.54 6.86 0.20
N VAL A 83 -28.53 8.08 -0.34
CA VAL A 83 -29.56 9.08 -0.02
C VAL A 83 -30.93 8.68 -0.58
N GLU A 84 -30.97 8.07 -1.77
CA GLU A 84 -32.20 7.67 -2.45
C GLU A 84 -32.89 6.45 -1.79
N HIS A 85 -32.14 5.53 -1.16
CA HIS A 85 -32.66 4.24 -0.70
C HIS A 85 -32.58 4.01 0.83
N ARG A 86 -32.39 5.07 1.63
CA ARG A 86 -32.24 4.97 3.10
C ARG A 86 -33.56 4.86 3.89
N TRP A 87 -34.70 4.67 3.22
CA TRP A 87 -36.03 4.63 3.81
C TRP A 87 -36.82 3.41 3.32
#